data_AF-A0AAU7ZUK2-F1
#
_entry.id   AF-A0AAU7ZUK2-F1
#
_cell.length_a   1.000
_cell.length_b   1.000
_cell.length_c   1.000
_cell.angle_alpha   90.00
_cell.angle_beta   90.00
_cell.angle_gamma   90.00
#
_symmetry.space_group_name_H-M   'P 1'
#
loop_
_entity.id
_entity.type
_entity.pdbx_description
1 polymer ?
#
loop_
_entity_poly.entity_id
_entity_poly.type
_entity_poly.pdbx_seq_one_letter_code
_entity_poly.pdbx_strand_id
1 'polypeptide(L)'
;MTAEARAKNIKVLIFDVDGVLTDGQIFVIPNSQGQGIEAKGFSAHDGLGISLGRLGGLRIGIITKRQSQTVAIRANDLKLEFIYQGQSHKMIAVREILEKTGYTLDQLAYVGDDIIDLPVLRQCGLAIATANARHQVKSVAHFVTPNPGGFGGARDAIDFILSAQGTLEKVIEQYLDESNATAAASDVGTGNM
;
A
#
# COMPACT_ATOMS: atom_id res chain seq x y z
N MET A 1 -4.05 -12.72 -19.34
CA MET A 1 -4.73 -11.46 -18.98
C MET A 1 -3.65 -10.41 -18.74
N THR A 2 -3.77 -9.22 -19.32
CA THR A 2 -2.79 -8.14 -19.09
C THR A 2 -2.94 -7.56 -17.69
N ALA A 3 -1.96 -6.77 -17.23
CA ALA A 3 -2.04 -6.13 -15.92
C ALA A 3 -3.20 -5.13 -15.84
N GLU A 4 -3.47 -4.38 -16.91
CA GLU A 4 -4.56 -3.40 -17.00
C GLU A 4 -5.92 -4.09 -16.92
N ALA A 5 -6.07 -5.24 -17.57
CA ALA A 5 -7.30 -6.03 -17.51
C ALA A 5 -7.58 -6.56 -16.09
N ARG A 6 -6.53 -6.92 -15.34
CA ARG A 6 -6.64 -7.30 -13.92
C ARG A 6 -7.02 -6.10 -13.05
N ALA A 7 -6.35 -4.97 -13.25
CA ALA A 7 -6.51 -3.75 -12.47
C ALA A 7 -7.95 -3.18 -12.47
N LYS A 8 -8.68 -3.36 -13.58
CA LYS A 8 -10.09 -2.93 -13.71
C LYS A 8 -11.02 -3.47 -12.62
N ASN A 9 -10.73 -4.64 -12.07
CA ASN A 9 -11.61 -5.32 -11.11
C ASN A 9 -11.19 -5.11 -9.65
N ILE A 10 -10.09 -4.39 -9.39
CA ILE A 10 -9.52 -4.24 -8.05
C ILE A 10 -10.41 -3.35 -7.17
N LYS A 11 -10.69 -3.84 -5.96
CA LYS A 11 -11.46 -3.15 -4.90
C LYS A 11 -10.64 -2.99 -3.62
N VAL A 12 -9.74 -3.94 -3.36
CA VAL A 12 -8.86 -3.94 -2.19
C VAL A 12 -7.41 -3.83 -2.65
N LEU A 13 -6.67 -2.89 -2.07
CA LEU A 13 -5.25 -2.72 -2.33
C LEU A 13 -4.47 -2.83 -1.03
N ILE A 14 -3.60 -3.83 -0.96
CA ILE A 14 -2.77 -4.09 0.22
C ILE A 14 -1.30 -3.88 -0.12
N PHE A 15 -0.60 -3.17 0.75
CA PHE A 15 0.84 -2.98 0.66
C PHE A 15 1.57 -3.83 1.72
N ASP A 16 2.74 -4.36 1.38
CA ASP A 16 3.79 -4.50 2.39
C ASP A 16 4.29 -3.11 2.85
N VAL A 17 5.09 -3.05 3.91
CA VAL A 17 5.65 -1.80 4.41
C VAL A 17 7.11 -1.64 3.99
N ASP A 18 7.98 -2.57 4.33
CA ASP A 18 9.43 -2.34 4.28
C ASP A 18 9.98 -2.71 2.91
N GLY A 19 10.40 -1.72 2.12
CA GLY A 19 10.77 -1.91 0.70
C GLY A 19 9.63 -1.63 -0.27
N VAL A 20 8.44 -1.29 0.25
CA VAL A 20 7.25 -0.86 -0.51
C VAL A 20 6.80 0.54 -0.13
N LEU A 21 6.34 0.77 1.10
CA LEU A 21 6.01 2.12 1.60
C LEU A 21 7.24 2.86 2.15
N THR A 22 8.32 2.12 2.38
CA THR A 22 9.65 2.63 2.76
C THR A 22 10.69 2.11 1.77
N ASP A 23 11.91 2.63 1.86
CA ASP A 23 13.06 2.17 1.08
C ASP A 23 13.67 0.84 1.57
N GLY A 24 13.06 0.24 2.61
CA GLY A 24 13.51 -1.01 3.24
C GLY A 24 14.57 -0.82 4.33
N GLN A 25 15.03 0.42 4.57
CA GLN A 25 15.96 0.68 5.66
C GLN A 25 15.25 0.69 7.03
N ILE A 26 15.98 0.24 8.05
CA ILE A 26 15.54 0.27 9.44
C ILE A 26 16.58 1.05 10.22
N PHE A 27 16.24 2.28 10.60
CA PHE A 27 17.08 3.09 11.47
C PHE A 27 16.81 2.68 12.92
N VAL A 28 17.86 2.40 13.68
CA VAL A 28 17.79 2.08 15.10
C VAL A 28 18.56 3.16 15.87
N ILE A 29 17.83 4.01 16.58
CA ILE A 29 18.37 5.17 17.29
C ILE A 29 18.41 4.85 18.79
N PRO A 30 19.57 4.89 19.45
CA PRO A 30 19.63 4.65 20.89
C PRO A 30 18.97 5.80 21.66
N ASN A 31 18.10 5.48 22.60
CA ASN A 31 17.55 6.46 23.54
C ASN A 31 18.48 6.64 24.76
N SER A 32 18.12 7.57 25.66
CA SER A 32 18.88 7.85 26.88
C SER A 32 18.98 6.67 27.86
N GLN A 33 18.18 5.63 27.68
CA GLN A 33 18.18 4.39 28.45
C GLN A 33 18.94 3.25 27.74
N GLY A 34 19.57 3.51 26.60
CA GLY A 34 20.28 2.50 25.79
C GLY A 34 19.37 1.55 25.01
N GLN A 35 18.07 1.80 24.94
CA GLN A 35 17.12 1.03 24.13
C GLN A 35 17.04 1.62 22.72
N GLY A 36 16.91 0.77 21.70
CA GLY A 36 16.76 1.20 20.30
C GLY A 36 15.33 1.64 19.99
N ILE A 37 15.16 2.86 19.50
CA ILE A 37 13.94 3.37 18.88
C ILE A 37 14.05 3.13 17.37
N GLU A 38 13.03 2.50 16.78
CA GLU A 38 12.97 2.26 15.35
C GLU A 38 12.41 3.49 14.60
N ALA A 39 13.10 3.94 13.56
CA ALA A 39 12.64 4.98 12.65
C ALA A 39 12.62 4.48 11.20
N LYS A 40 11.67 4.99 10.42
CA LYS A 40 11.44 4.65 9.01
C LYS A 40 11.10 5.91 8.22
N GLY A 41 11.60 6.03 6.99
CA GLY A 41 11.18 7.06 6.05
C GLY A 41 10.00 6.59 5.21
N PHE A 42 8.98 7.44 5.08
CA PHE A 42 7.84 7.23 4.18
C PHE A 42 7.75 8.36 3.16
N SER A 43 7.23 8.07 1.97
CA SER A 43 7.07 9.08 0.92
C SER A 43 5.80 9.92 1.11
N ALA A 44 5.90 11.23 0.87
CA ALA A 44 4.75 12.11 0.73
C ALA A 44 3.97 11.82 -0.56
N HIS A 45 4.65 11.42 -1.64
CA HIS A 45 4.00 11.02 -2.90
C HIS A 45 3.08 9.81 -2.69
N ASP A 46 3.55 8.81 -1.94
CA ASP A 46 2.76 7.63 -1.57
C ASP A 46 1.58 8.03 -0.69
N GLY A 47 1.76 8.98 0.24
CA GLY A 47 0.69 9.52 1.07
C GLY A 47 -0.45 10.14 0.27
N LEU A 48 -0.13 11.04 -0.67
CA LEU A 48 -1.12 11.61 -1.59
C LEU A 48 -1.75 10.53 -2.47
N GLY A 49 -0.95 9.57 -2.97
CA GLY A 49 -1.47 8.44 -3.72
C GLY A 49 -2.54 7.67 -2.95
N ILE A 50 -2.32 7.39 -1.67
CA ILE A 50 -3.29 6.69 -0.82
C ILE A 50 -4.58 7.51 -0.65
N SER A 51 -4.49 8.84 -0.49
CA SER A 51 -5.66 9.72 -0.50
C SER A 51 -6.46 9.61 -1.79
N LEU A 52 -5.78 9.66 -2.95
CA LEU A 52 -6.43 9.50 -4.26
C LEU A 52 -7.06 8.11 -4.40
N GLY A 53 -6.34 7.05 -4.04
CA GLY A 53 -6.86 5.68 -4.10
C GLY A 53 -8.14 5.49 -3.28
N ARG A 54 -8.17 6.04 -2.06
CA ARG A 54 -9.36 6.02 -1.19
C ARG A 54 -10.51 6.82 -1.78
N LEU A 55 -10.24 8.01 -2.30
CA LEU A 55 -11.25 8.84 -2.98
C LEU A 55 -11.80 8.16 -4.24
N GLY A 56 -10.95 7.40 -4.95
CA GLY A 56 -11.32 6.52 -6.06
C GLY A 56 -12.07 5.26 -5.66
N GLY A 57 -12.34 5.05 -4.36
CA GLY A 57 -13.13 3.94 -3.83
C GLY A 57 -12.34 2.66 -3.55
N LEU A 58 -11.00 2.70 -3.58
CA LEU A 58 -10.18 1.58 -3.14
C LEU A 58 -10.19 1.48 -1.61
N ARG A 59 -10.34 0.25 -1.11
CA ARG A 59 -10.14 -0.06 0.32
C ARG A 59 -8.69 -0.45 0.53
N ILE A 60 -7.96 0.38 1.27
CA ILE A 60 -6.49 0.30 1.32
C ILE A 60 -6.02 -0.14 2.70
N GLY A 61 -4.96 -0.94 2.74
CA GLY A 61 -4.29 -1.26 3.99
C GLY A 61 -2.90 -1.86 3.85
N ILE A 62 -2.36 -2.32 4.97
CA ILE A 62 -1.02 -2.90 5.08
C ILE A 62 -1.03 -4.28 5.76
N ILE A 63 -0.12 -5.14 5.31
CA ILE A 63 0.26 -6.37 5.99
C ILE A 63 1.78 -6.43 6.10
N THR A 64 2.31 -6.36 7.31
CA THR A 64 3.76 -6.42 7.58
C THR A 64 4.11 -7.47 8.63
N LYS A 65 5.30 -8.06 8.49
CA LYS A 65 5.86 -8.99 9.47
C LYS A 65 6.31 -8.27 10.75
N ARG A 66 6.78 -7.03 10.64
CA ARG A 66 7.26 -6.28 11.81
C ARG A 66 6.08 -5.77 12.63
N GLN A 67 6.31 -5.56 13.91
CA GLN A 67 5.42 -4.81 14.77
C GLN A 67 6.17 -3.57 15.24
N SER A 68 5.66 -2.40 14.88
CA SER A 68 6.34 -1.12 15.09
C SER A 68 5.33 0.00 15.33
N GLN A 69 5.64 0.85 16.30
CA GLN A 69 4.84 2.04 16.59
C GLN A 69 4.89 3.03 15.42
N THR A 70 6.04 3.15 14.75
CA THR A 70 6.23 4.01 13.57
C THR A 70 5.25 3.65 12.45
N VAL A 71 5.04 2.35 12.22
CA VAL A 71 4.06 1.86 11.24
C VAL A 71 2.63 2.13 11.69
N ALA A 72 2.31 1.94 12.97
CA ALA A 72 0.97 2.21 13.50
C ALA A 72 0.58 3.70 13.36
N ILE A 73 1.49 4.61 13.72
CA ILE A 73 1.28 6.06 13.60
C ILE A 73 1.03 6.42 12.14
N ARG A 74 1.90 5.97 11.23
CA ARG A 74 1.77 6.30 9.80
C ARG A 74 0.50 5.70 9.18
N ALA A 75 0.12 4.48 9.53
CA ALA A 75 -1.10 3.86 9.03
C ALA A 75 -2.37 4.62 9.47
N ASN A 76 -2.37 5.13 10.71
CA ASN A 76 -3.46 5.97 11.21
C ASN A 76 -3.49 7.33 10.51
N ASP A 77 -2.33 7.97 10.31
CA ASP A 77 -2.20 9.23 9.58
C ASP A 77 -2.71 9.11 8.13
N LEU A 78 -2.43 7.98 7.49
CA LEU A 78 -2.90 7.63 6.14
C LEU A 78 -4.36 7.14 6.11
N LYS A 79 -5.03 7.04 7.26
CA LYS A 79 -6.41 6.57 7.42
C LYS A 79 -6.64 5.21 6.72
N LEU A 80 -5.69 4.30 6.87
CA LEU A 80 -5.76 2.95 6.31
C LEU A 80 -6.84 2.13 7.02
N GLU A 81 -7.58 1.35 6.22
CA GLU A 81 -8.68 0.54 6.73
C GLU A 81 -8.19 -0.77 7.34
N PHE A 82 -7.21 -1.40 6.70
CA PHE A 82 -6.67 -2.69 7.12
C PHE A 82 -5.25 -2.52 7.66
N ILE A 83 -5.01 -2.87 8.92
CA ILE A 83 -3.69 -2.75 9.54
C ILE A 83 -3.34 -4.06 10.24
N TYR A 84 -2.51 -4.88 9.59
CA TYR A 84 -2.04 -6.15 10.14
C TYR A 84 -0.52 -6.12 10.32
N GLN A 85 -0.09 -6.06 11.59
CA GLN A 85 1.31 -6.13 11.97
C GLN A 85 1.65 -7.50 12.58
N GLY A 86 2.94 -7.83 12.67
CA GLY A 86 3.39 -9.11 13.24
C GLY A 86 3.08 -10.33 12.38
N GLN A 87 2.71 -10.15 11.11
CA GLN A 87 2.20 -11.23 10.26
C GLN A 87 3.32 -11.97 9.54
N SER A 88 3.74 -13.11 10.08
CA SER A 88 4.70 -13.99 9.41
C SER A 88 4.08 -14.74 8.22
N HIS A 89 2.77 -15.00 8.25
CA HIS A 89 2.03 -15.69 7.21
C HIS A 89 0.95 -14.78 6.62
N LYS A 90 1.33 -13.96 5.64
CA LYS A 90 0.48 -12.86 5.13
C LYS A 90 -0.86 -13.31 4.54
N MET A 91 -0.94 -14.53 4.00
CA MET A 91 -2.21 -15.10 3.51
C MET A 91 -3.28 -15.33 4.59
N ILE A 92 -2.90 -15.35 5.87
CA ILE A 92 -3.89 -15.39 6.97
C ILE A 92 -4.65 -14.06 7.02
N ALA A 93 -3.93 -12.94 7.10
CA ALA A 93 -4.53 -11.61 7.10
C ALA A 93 -5.31 -11.31 5.81
N VAL A 94 -4.84 -11.78 4.65
CA VAL A 94 -5.60 -11.67 3.39
C VAL A 94 -6.95 -12.36 3.49
N ARG A 95 -7.01 -13.61 3.99
CA ARG A 95 -8.28 -14.32 4.13
C ARG A 95 -9.26 -13.60 5.06
N GLU A 96 -8.77 -13.08 6.18
CA GLU A 96 -9.58 -12.27 7.10
C GLU A 96 -10.13 -11.00 6.43
N ILE A 97 -9.34 -10.33 5.59
CA ILE A 97 -9.81 -9.19 4.79
C ILE A 97 -10.93 -9.61 3.83
N LEU A 98 -10.75 -10.72 3.11
CA LEU A 98 -11.76 -11.20 2.16
C LEU A 98 -13.06 -11.59 2.88
N GLU A 99 -12.97 -12.23 4.04
CA GLU A 99 -14.13 -12.55 4.89
C GLU A 99 -14.87 -11.29 5.36
N LYS A 100 -14.14 -10.27 5.83
CA LYS A 100 -14.75 -9.01 6.29
C LYS A 100 -15.38 -8.19 5.17
N THR A 101 -14.80 -8.24 3.98
CA THR A 101 -15.21 -7.39 2.86
C THR A 101 -16.19 -8.05 1.91
N GLY A 102 -16.25 -9.39 1.88
CA GLY A 102 -17.01 -10.16 0.88
C GLY A 102 -16.39 -10.16 -0.52
N TYR A 103 -15.21 -9.55 -0.71
CA TYR A 103 -14.51 -9.56 -1.99
C TYR A 103 -13.73 -10.86 -2.21
N THR A 104 -13.36 -11.10 -3.47
CA THR A 104 -12.56 -12.27 -3.86
C THR A 104 -11.08 -11.92 -4.03
N LEU A 105 -10.22 -12.94 -4.11
CA LEU A 105 -8.80 -12.76 -4.43
C LEU A 105 -8.60 -12.01 -5.76
N ASP A 106 -9.45 -12.25 -6.77
CA ASP A 106 -9.38 -11.58 -8.08
C ASP A 106 -9.63 -10.06 -8.00
N GLN A 107 -10.26 -9.60 -6.91
CA GLN A 107 -10.54 -8.19 -6.64
C GLN A 107 -9.51 -7.55 -5.69
N LEU A 108 -8.47 -8.29 -5.31
CA LEU A 108 -7.40 -7.84 -4.44
C LEU A 108 -6.10 -7.63 -5.22
N ALA A 109 -5.51 -6.46 -5.05
CA ALA A 109 -4.15 -6.16 -5.47
C ALA A 109 -3.22 -6.23 -4.25
N TYR A 110 -2.02 -6.76 -4.45
CA TYR A 110 -0.98 -6.79 -3.43
C TYR A 110 0.32 -6.22 -3.99
N VAL A 111 0.95 -5.31 -3.25
CA VAL A 111 2.25 -4.72 -3.58
C VAL A 111 3.30 -5.24 -2.59
N GLY A 112 4.32 -5.93 -3.10
CA GLY A 112 5.39 -6.53 -2.30
C GLY A 112 6.77 -6.32 -2.91
N ASP A 113 7.81 -6.63 -2.14
CA ASP A 113 9.21 -6.47 -2.56
C ASP A 113 10.09 -7.70 -2.31
N ASP A 114 9.76 -8.56 -1.33
CA ASP A 114 10.58 -9.72 -0.96
C ASP A 114 9.77 -11.04 -0.87
N ILE A 115 10.48 -12.16 -0.65
CA ILE A 115 9.96 -13.52 -0.74
C ILE A 115 8.79 -13.82 0.20
N ILE A 116 8.65 -13.05 1.28
CA ILE A 116 7.56 -13.18 2.23
C ILE A 116 6.20 -12.79 1.63
N ASP A 117 6.22 -12.04 0.52
CA ASP A 117 5.02 -11.59 -0.20
C ASP A 117 4.55 -12.62 -1.24
N LEU A 118 5.43 -13.52 -1.68
CA LEU A 118 5.16 -14.51 -2.72
C LEU A 118 3.89 -15.34 -2.46
N PRO A 119 3.55 -15.76 -1.23
CA PRO A 119 2.30 -16.47 -0.99
C PRO A 119 1.07 -15.69 -1.41
N VAL A 120 1.07 -14.36 -1.25
CA VAL A 120 -0.05 -13.49 -1.65
C VAL A 120 0.05 -13.15 -3.13
N LEU A 121 1.22 -12.71 -3.59
CA LEU A 121 1.44 -12.30 -4.98
C LEU A 121 1.11 -13.40 -6.00
N ARG A 122 1.35 -14.67 -5.66
CA ARG A 122 1.02 -15.79 -6.56
C ARG A 122 -0.46 -16.08 -6.71
N GLN A 123 -1.31 -15.51 -5.84
CA GLN A 123 -2.73 -15.86 -5.74
C GLN A 123 -3.68 -14.68 -5.95
N CYS A 124 -3.24 -13.44 -5.71
CA CYS A 124 -4.11 -12.27 -5.84
C CYS A 124 -4.40 -11.91 -7.30
N GLY A 125 -5.48 -11.16 -7.51
CA GLY A 125 -5.94 -10.72 -8.83
C GLY A 125 -4.92 -9.85 -9.56
N LEU A 126 -4.22 -9.00 -8.82
CA LEU A 126 -3.14 -8.15 -9.32
C LEU A 126 -1.92 -8.13 -8.37
N ALA A 127 -0.93 -8.95 -8.68
CA ALA A 127 0.40 -8.89 -8.10
C ALA A 127 1.22 -7.71 -8.65
N ILE A 128 1.73 -6.87 -7.76
CA ILE A 128 2.58 -5.72 -8.09
C ILE A 128 3.89 -5.85 -7.32
N ALA A 129 5.02 -5.60 -7.99
CA ALA A 129 6.33 -5.50 -7.37
C ALA A 129 6.87 -4.08 -7.46
N THR A 130 7.54 -3.61 -6.42
CA THR A 130 8.28 -2.33 -6.50
C THR A 130 9.54 -2.45 -7.35
N ALA A 131 10.06 -1.33 -7.86
CA ALA A 131 11.27 -1.34 -8.69
C ALA A 131 12.50 -1.92 -7.98
N ASN A 132 12.61 -1.81 -6.66
CA ASN A 132 13.68 -2.38 -5.82
C ASN A 132 13.41 -3.83 -5.39
N ALA A 133 12.26 -4.41 -5.75
CA ALA A 133 11.90 -5.78 -5.36
C ALA A 133 12.93 -6.82 -5.83
N ARG A 134 13.05 -7.90 -5.07
CA ARG A 134 13.88 -9.06 -5.42
C ARG A 134 13.40 -9.70 -6.72
N HIS A 135 14.33 -10.32 -7.44
CA HIS A 135 14.05 -10.98 -8.72
C HIS A 135 12.90 -11.99 -8.63
N GLN A 136 12.85 -12.78 -7.55
CA GLN A 136 11.80 -13.76 -7.31
C GLN A 136 10.41 -13.13 -7.27
N VAL A 137 10.28 -11.95 -6.66
CA VAL A 137 9.04 -11.19 -6.58
C VAL A 137 8.66 -10.60 -7.93
N LYS A 138 9.60 -9.97 -8.62
CA LYS A 138 9.39 -9.46 -9.99
C LYS A 138 8.97 -10.57 -10.97
N SER A 139 9.49 -11.78 -10.81
CA SER A 139 9.18 -12.91 -11.70
C SER A 139 7.74 -13.40 -11.63
N VAL A 140 7.01 -13.07 -10.54
CA VAL A 140 5.58 -13.42 -10.39
C VAL A 140 4.67 -12.20 -10.47
N ALA A 141 5.23 -10.99 -10.57
CA ALA A 141 4.46 -9.76 -10.63
C ALA A 141 3.80 -9.60 -12.00
N HIS A 142 2.56 -9.11 -12.00
CA HIS A 142 1.87 -8.71 -13.23
C HIS A 142 2.28 -7.30 -13.67
N PHE A 143 2.63 -6.45 -12.71
CA PHE A 143 3.11 -5.10 -12.93
C PHE A 143 4.32 -4.81 -12.02
N VAL A 144 5.34 -4.15 -12.55
CA VAL A 144 6.48 -3.67 -11.78
C VAL A 144 6.45 -2.15 -11.85
N THR A 145 6.47 -1.49 -10.70
CA THR A 145 6.41 -0.03 -10.63
C THR A 145 7.69 0.58 -11.20
N PRO A 146 7.62 1.75 -11.86
CA PRO A 146 8.81 2.45 -12.32
C PRO A 146 9.66 2.99 -11.16
N ASN A 147 9.05 3.43 -10.05
CA ASN A 147 9.77 3.91 -8.88
C ASN A 147 9.96 2.83 -7.80
N PRO A 148 11.04 2.90 -7.01
CA PRO A 148 11.23 2.01 -5.87
C PRO A 148 10.29 2.37 -4.71
N GLY A 149 10.13 1.41 -3.78
CA GLY A 149 9.40 1.63 -2.55
C GLY A 149 10.02 2.75 -1.70
N GLY A 150 9.17 3.51 -1.01
CA GLY A 150 9.57 4.72 -0.29
C GLY A 150 9.88 5.92 -1.17
N PHE A 151 9.83 5.79 -2.49
CA PHE A 151 10.11 6.86 -3.47
C PHE A 151 8.98 7.04 -4.50
N GLY A 152 7.74 6.69 -4.15
CA GLY A 152 6.60 6.80 -5.06
C GLY A 152 6.14 5.47 -5.67
N GLY A 153 6.77 4.34 -5.32
CA GLY A 153 6.33 3.03 -5.83
C GLY A 153 4.88 2.68 -5.47
N ALA A 154 4.40 3.08 -4.28
CA ALA A 154 3.00 2.85 -3.94
C ALA A 154 2.07 3.81 -4.70
N ARG A 155 2.50 5.06 -4.92
CA ARG A 155 1.82 6.00 -5.80
C ARG A 155 1.66 5.46 -7.22
N ASP A 156 2.73 4.91 -7.80
CA ASP A 156 2.68 4.31 -9.14
C ASP A 156 1.65 3.18 -9.23
N ALA A 157 1.60 2.32 -8.21
CA ALA A 157 0.64 1.22 -8.16
C ALA A 157 -0.81 1.73 -8.13
N ILE A 158 -1.08 2.80 -7.37
CA ILE A 158 -2.41 3.40 -7.26
C ILE A 158 -2.80 4.07 -8.58
N ASP A 159 -1.92 4.88 -9.15
CA ASP A 159 -2.18 5.56 -10.42
C ASP A 159 -2.42 4.55 -11.54
N PHE A 160 -1.66 3.45 -11.57
CA PHE A 160 -1.88 2.35 -12.51
C PHE A 160 -3.29 1.74 -12.38
N ILE A 161 -3.72 1.46 -11.14
CA ILE A 161 -5.05 0.88 -10.89
C ILE A 161 -6.16 1.86 -11.30
N LEU A 162 -6.10 3.11 -10.85
CA LEU A 162 -7.11 4.13 -11.16
C LEU A 162 -7.16 4.44 -12.67
N SER A 163 -6.00 4.50 -13.33
CA SER A 163 -5.93 4.70 -14.79
C SER A 163 -6.58 3.55 -15.53
N ALA A 164 -6.28 2.30 -15.15
CA ALA A 164 -6.89 1.13 -15.77
C ALA A 164 -8.41 1.07 -15.56
N GLN A 165 -8.90 1.61 -14.44
CA GLN A 165 -10.31 1.78 -14.14
C GLN A 165 -10.96 2.99 -14.83
N GLY A 166 -10.17 3.87 -15.46
CA GLY A 166 -10.65 5.09 -16.10
C GLY A 166 -11.15 6.16 -15.11
N THR A 167 -10.64 6.15 -13.88
CA THR A 167 -11.09 7.02 -12.79
C THR A 167 -10.04 8.03 -12.33
N LEU A 168 -8.78 7.90 -12.74
CA LEU A 168 -7.67 8.71 -12.22
C LEU A 168 -7.91 10.22 -12.38
N GLU A 169 -8.19 10.69 -13.59
CA GLU A 169 -8.38 12.12 -13.87
C GLU A 169 -9.55 12.69 -13.05
N LYS A 170 -10.67 11.96 -13.01
CA LYS A 170 -11.83 12.35 -12.20
C LYS A 170 -11.47 12.47 -10.72
N VAL A 171 -10.71 11.52 -10.18
CA VAL A 171 -10.30 11.51 -8.77
C VAL A 171 -9.36 12.67 -8.47
N ILE A 172 -8.45 13.01 -9.40
CA ILE A 172 -7.58 14.18 -9.27
C ILE A 172 -8.42 15.46 -9.21
N GLU A 173 -9.36 15.66 -10.13
CA GLU A 173 -10.25 16.83 -10.10
C GLU A 173 -11.08 16.90 -8.81
N GLN A 174 -11.57 15.75 -8.33
CA GLN A 174 -12.28 15.68 -7.06
C GLN A 174 -11.40 16.02 -5.85
N TYR A 175 -10.11 15.67 -5.89
CA TYR A 175 -9.16 15.99 -4.82
C TYR A 175 -8.80 17.48 -4.80
N LEU A 176 -8.73 18.11 -5.97
CA LEU A 176 -8.43 19.54 -6.12
C LEU A 176 -9.63 20.46 -5.83
N ASP A 177 -10.85 19.92 -5.86
CA ASP A 177 -12.07 20.67 -5.54
C ASP A 177 -12.15 21.01 -4.04
N GLU A 178 -11.87 22.26 -3.70
CA GLU A 178 -11.92 22.79 -2.32
C GLU A 178 -13.31 22.65 -1.66
N SER A 179 -14.38 22.53 -2.45
CA SER A 179 -15.74 22.35 -1.94
C SER A 179 -16.08 20.89 -1.61
N ASN A 180 -15.22 19.95 -2.02
CA ASN A 180 -15.43 18.53 -1.81
C ASN A 180 -15.05 18.09 -0.39
N ALA A 181 -16.06 17.99 0.48
CA ALA A 181 -15.88 17.52 1.85
C ALA A 181 -15.24 16.12 1.96
N THR A 182 -15.39 15.25 0.94
CA THR A 182 -14.75 13.92 0.92
C THR A 182 -13.26 14.00 0.60
N ALA A 183 -12.85 14.97 -0.22
CA ALA A 183 -11.43 15.25 -0.46
C ALA A 183 -10.75 15.77 0.82
N ALA A 184 -11.37 16.75 1.49
CA ALA A 184 -10.88 17.24 2.78
C ALA A 184 -10.79 16.13 3.85
N ALA A 185 -11.75 15.18 3.86
CA ALA A 185 -11.69 14.01 4.74
C ALA A 185 -10.61 12.98 4.35
N SER A 186 -10.13 13.03 3.10
CA SER A 186 -9.09 12.13 2.57
C SER A 186 -7.68 12.67 2.73
N ASP A 187 -7.50 13.92 3.14
CA ASP A 187 -6.19 14.48 3.47
C ASP A 187 -5.52 13.70 4.59
N VAL A 188 -4.19 13.59 4.47
CA VAL A 188 -3.28 12.89 5.38
C VAL A 188 -2.31 13.91 5.97
N GLY A 189 -1.71 13.63 7.13
CA GLY A 189 -0.83 14.58 7.82
C GLY A 189 -1.55 15.59 8.73
N THR A 190 -2.88 15.46 8.89
CA THR A 190 -3.66 16.30 9.83
C THR A 190 -3.72 15.71 11.24
N GLY A 191 -3.11 14.53 11.45
CA GLY A 191 -3.03 13.89 12.76
C GLY A 191 -1.95 14.53 13.65
N ASN A 192 -2.11 14.43 14.96
CA ASN A 192 -1.11 14.82 15.96
C ASN A 192 0.15 13.93 15.85
N MET A 193 1.01 14.17 14.85
CA MET A 193 2.39 13.67 14.83
C MET A 193 3.20 14.30 15.96
#